data_AF-X0TKZ7-F1
#
_entry.id   AF-X0TKZ7-F1
#
_cell.length_a   1.000
_cell.length_b   1.000
_cell.length_c   1.000
_cell.angle_alpha   90.00
_cell.angle_beta   90.00
_cell.angle_gamma   90.00
#
_symmetry.space_group_name_H-M   'P 1'
#
loop_
_entity.id
_entity.type
_entity.pdbx_description
1 polymer ?
#
loop_
_entity_poly.entity_id
_entity_poly.type
_entity_poly.pdbx_seq_one_letter_code
_entity_poly.pdbx_strand_id
1 'polypeptide(L)'
;IGLGHVFDARELAREKGLDRDKWEDVSTVLPKLTGYSYYSRTKYGFCRGQDAVDYANKVMYRTSVYKSMADIKSKSLSQILAGE
;
A
#
# COMPACT_ATOMS: atom_id res chain seq x y z
N ILE A 1 1.74 9.77 -8.55
CA ILE A 1 0.46 9.41 -9.22
C ILE A 1 -0.71 10.00 -8.42
N GLY A 2 -1.87 10.20 -9.03
CA GLY A 2 -3.09 10.67 -8.35
C GLY A 2 -4.17 9.59 -8.23
N LEU A 3 -5.29 9.95 -7.63
CA LEU A 3 -6.43 9.05 -7.37
C LEU A 3 -6.99 8.40 -8.65
N GLY A 4 -6.92 9.09 -9.80
CA GLY A 4 -7.33 8.53 -11.09
C GLY A 4 -6.61 7.22 -11.43
N HIS A 5 -5.29 7.18 -11.28
CA HIS A 5 -4.52 5.94 -11.52
C HIS A 5 -4.78 4.86 -10.47
N VAL A 6 -5.18 5.25 -9.25
CA VAL A 6 -5.62 4.27 -8.24
C VAL A 6 -6.93 3.62 -8.68
N PHE A 7 -7.88 4.37 -9.25
CA PHE A 7 -9.09 3.80 -9.80
C PHE A 7 -8.82 2.88 -11.00
N ASP A 8 -7.90 3.27 -11.89
CA ASP A 8 -7.45 2.41 -12.98
C ASP A 8 -6.87 1.08 -12.46
N ALA A 9 -6.01 1.15 -11.43
CA ALA A 9 -5.44 -0.05 -10.82
C ALA A 9 -6.49 -0.92 -10.11
N ARG A 10 -7.48 -0.32 -9.43
CA ARG A 10 -8.60 -1.03 -8.81
C ARG A 10 -9.48 -1.73 -9.85
N GLU A 11 -9.72 -1.10 -10.99
CA GLU A 11 -10.48 -1.73 -12.07
C GLU A 11 -9.72 -2.89 -12.69
N LEU A 12 -8.42 -2.70 -12.97
CA LEU A 12 -7.56 -3.75 -13.47
C LEU A 12 -7.36 -4.90 -12.47
N ALA A 13 -7.42 -4.64 -11.16
CA ALA A 13 -7.44 -5.67 -10.13
C ALA A 13 -8.71 -6.53 -10.23
N ARG A 14 -9.88 -5.89 -10.36
CA ARG A 14 -11.16 -6.58 -10.56
C ARG A 14 -11.16 -7.45 -11.82
N GLU A 15 -10.64 -6.94 -12.93
CA GLU A 15 -10.51 -7.70 -14.19
C GLU A 15 -9.63 -8.95 -14.06
N LYS A 16 -8.68 -8.92 -13.13
CA LYS A 16 -7.75 -10.03 -12.84
C LYS A 16 -8.27 -11.00 -11.78
N GLY A 17 -9.50 -10.82 -11.30
CA GLY A 17 -10.06 -11.62 -10.20
C GLY A 17 -9.43 -11.35 -8.84
N LEU A 18 -8.76 -10.19 -8.69
CA LEU A 18 -8.20 -9.73 -7.43
C LEU A 18 -9.20 -8.83 -6.69
N ASP A 19 -9.01 -8.68 -5.38
CA ASP A 19 -9.82 -7.81 -4.55
C ASP A 19 -9.41 -6.34 -4.75
N ARG A 20 -10.31 -5.54 -5.34
CA ARG A 20 -10.06 -4.13 -5.63
C ARG A 20 -10.07 -3.22 -4.39
N ASP A 21 -10.44 -3.74 -3.23
CA ASP A 21 -10.54 -3.01 -1.97
C ASP A 21 -9.39 -3.36 -1.01
N LYS A 22 -8.56 -4.36 -1.35
CA LYS A 22 -7.33 -4.69 -0.62
C LYS A 22 -6.12 -4.02 -1.23
N TRP A 23 -5.35 -3.34 -0.39
CA TRP A 23 -4.13 -2.68 -0.83
C TRP A 23 -3.11 -3.68 -1.37
N GLU A 24 -3.01 -4.85 -0.75
CA GLU A 24 -2.10 -5.92 -1.14
C GLU A 24 -2.31 -6.28 -2.61
N ASP A 25 -3.56 -6.47 -3.01
CA ASP A 25 -3.94 -6.82 -4.38
C ASP A 25 -3.76 -5.66 -5.36
N VAL A 26 -4.25 -4.46 -5.01
CA VAL A 26 -4.11 -3.26 -5.86
C VAL A 26 -2.64 -2.89 -6.08
N SER A 27 -1.79 -3.06 -5.08
CA SER A 27 -0.35 -2.77 -5.16
C SER A 27 0.37 -3.65 -6.19
N THR A 28 -0.09 -4.88 -6.42
CA THR A 28 0.47 -5.77 -7.48
C THR A 28 0.13 -5.30 -8.89
N VAL A 29 -0.90 -4.48 -9.03
CA VAL A 29 -1.46 -4.04 -10.31
C VAL A 29 -0.90 -2.68 -10.73
N LEU A 30 -0.69 -1.77 -9.79
CA LEU A 30 -0.16 -0.42 -10.04
C LEU A 30 1.07 -0.40 -10.98
N PRO A 31 2.11 -1.24 -10.77
CA PRO A 31 3.29 -1.25 -11.65
C PRO A 31 2.98 -1.62 -13.11
N LYS A 32 1.90 -2.39 -13.35
CA LYS A 32 1.50 -2.85 -14.68
C LYS A 32 1.02 -1.70 -15.58
N LEU A 33 0.61 -0.57 -14.99
CA LEU A 33 0.20 0.63 -15.73
C LEU A 33 1.35 1.38 -16.41
N THR A 34 2.57 0.83 -16.37
CA THR A 34 3.68 1.25 -17.25
C THR A 34 3.64 0.58 -18.62
N GLY A 35 2.98 -0.59 -18.73
CA GLY A 35 2.90 -1.37 -19.96
C GLY A 35 1.76 -0.92 -20.86
N TYR A 36 2.04 -0.69 -22.14
CA TYR A 36 1.05 -0.26 -23.14
C TYR A 36 -0.18 -1.17 -23.20
N SER A 37 0.02 -2.48 -23.10
CA SER A 37 -1.06 -3.48 -23.08
C SER A 37 -2.03 -3.34 -21.90
N TYR A 38 -1.68 -2.58 -20.87
CA TYR A 38 -2.53 -2.28 -19.73
C TYR A 38 -3.07 -0.85 -19.82
N TYR A 39 -2.19 0.16 -19.83
CA TYR A 39 -2.61 1.54 -19.67
C TYR A 39 -3.43 2.07 -20.84
N SER A 40 -3.28 1.52 -22.06
CA SER A 40 -4.04 1.95 -23.24
C SER A 40 -5.55 1.74 -23.08
N ARG A 41 -5.97 0.84 -22.18
CA ARG A 41 -7.38 0.54 -21.89
C ARG A 41 -7.90 1.23 -20.62
N THR A 42 -7.08 2.00 -19.92
CA THR A 42 -7.49 2.66 -18.67
C THR A 42 -7.85 4.12 -18.90
N LYS A 43 -8.60 4.73 -17.98
CA LYS A 43 -9.15 6.08 -18.18
C LYS A 43 -8.07 7.17 -18.08
N TYR A 44 -7.10 6.98 -17.18
CA TYR A 44 -6.06 7.97 -16.90
C TYR A 44 -4.71 7.59 -17.52
N GLY A 45 -4.61 6.40 -18.13
CA GLY A 45 -3.47 6.00 -18.94
C GLY A 45 -2.21 5.71 -18.13
N PHE A 46 -1.07 5.95 -18.77
CA PHE A 46 0.24 5.56 -18.28
C PHE A 46 0.53 6.12 -16.89
N CYS A 47 1.08 5.28 -16.01
CA CYS A 47 1.61 5.74 -14.74
C CYS A 47 2.81 4.92 -14.28
N ARG A 48 3.75 5.58 -13.59
CA ARG A 48 4.86 4.94 -12.88
C ARG A 48 4.39 4.41 -11.53
N GLY A 49 3.53 3.39 -11.56
CA GLY A 49 2.87 2.86 -10.34
C GLY A 49 3.83 2.28 -9.30
N GLN A 50 5.01 1.79 -9.72
CA GLN A 50 6.02 1.24 -8.80
C GLN A 50 6.49 2.28 -7.77
N ASP A 51 6.75 3.52 -8.20
CA ASP A 51 7.22 4.58 -7.30
C ASP A 51 6.21 4.86 -6.16
N ALA A 52 4.90 4.71 -6.45
CA ALA A 52 3.84 4.89 -5.47
C ALA A 52 3.75 3.71 -4.49
N VAL A 53 3.93 2.48 -4.98
CA VAL A 53 4.00 1.28 -4.14
C VAL A 53 5.19 1.36 -3.18
N ASP A 54 6.37 1.73 -3.69
CA ASP A 54 7.57 1.87 -2.89
C ASP A 54 7.42 2.95 -1.80
N TYR A 55 6.78 4.07 -2.15
CA TYR A 55 6.48 5.12 -1.18
C TYR A 55 5.54 4.63 -0.08
N ALA A 56 4.43 4.00 -0.43
CA ALA A 56 3.48 3.44 0.54
C ALA A 56 4.16 2.41 1.46
N ASN A 57 4.99 1.53 0.90
CA ASN A 57 5.75 0.54 1.67
C ASN A 57 6.67 1.18 2.70
N LYS A 58 7.38 2.26 2.34
CA LYS A 58 8.23 3.02 3.27
C LYS A 58 7.41 3.63 4.41
N VAL A 59 6.23 4.19 4.11
CA VAL A 59 5.33 4.76 5.13
C VAL A 59 4.80 3.67 6.07
N MET A 60 4.34 2.54 5.52
CA MET A 60 3.84 1.41 6.31
C MET A 60 4.93 0.83 7.21
N TYR A 61 6.13 0.63 6.68
CA TYR A 61 7.28 0.15 7.46
C TYR A 61 7.62 1.11 8.60
N ARG A 62 7.75 2.41 8.31
CA ARG A 62 8.04 3.41 9.35
C ARG A 62 6.95 3.44 10.42
N THR A 63 5.69 3.31 10.01
CA THR A 63 4.54 3.26 10.93
C THR A 63 4.58 2.00 11.80
N SER A 64 4.93 0.83 11.24
CA SER A 64 5.02 -0.40 12.01
C SER A 64 6.15 -0.34 13.04
N VAL A 65 7.29 0.24 12.68
CA VAL A 65 8.40 0.49 13.63
C VAL A 65 7.94 1.37 14.79
N TYR A 66 7.27 2.49 14.52
CA TYR A 66 6.79 3.38 15.58
C TYR A 66 5.76 2.73 16.50
N LYS A 67 4.84 1.93 15.94
CA LYS A 67 3.88 1.15 16.73
C LYS A 67 4.59 0.16 17.63
N SER A 68 5.52 -0.62 17.10
CA SER A 68 6.33 -1.57 17.88
C SER A 68 7.10 -0.88 19.02
N MET A 69 7.68 0.29 18.77
CA MET A 69 8.38 1.06 19.81
C MET A 69 7.43 1.55 20.92
N ALA A 70 6.23 2.01 20.55
CA ALA A 70 5.22 2.43 21.51
C ALA A 70 4.75 1.25 22.37
N ASP A 71 4.54 0.08 21.76
CA ASP A 71 4.13 -1.15 22.44
C ASP A 71 5.19 -1.63 23.43
N ILE A 72 6.47 -1.60 23.03
CA ILE A 72 7.60 -1.95 23.91
C ILE A 72 7.63 -1.02 25.13
N LYS A 73 7.50 0.29 24.90
CA LYS A 73 7.50 1.28 25.99
C LYS A 73 6.32 1.05 26.95
N SER A 74 5.13 0.76 26.42
CA SER A 74 3.95 0.46 27.22
C SER A 74 4.13 -0.79 28.08
N LYS A 75 4.69 -1.87 27.51
CA LYS A 75 4.95 -3.12 28.24
C LYS A 75 5.97 -2.93 29.35
N SER A 76 7.08 -2.24 29.06
CA SER A 76 8.10 -1.93 30.06
C SER A 76 7.54 -1.13 31.24
N LEU A 77 6.69 -0.12 30.98
CA LEU A 77 6.04 0.65 32.03
C LEU A 77 5.11 -0.21 32.90
N SER A 78 4.31 -1.08 32.26
CA SER A 78 3.42 -1.98 33.00
C SER A 78 4.16 -2.99 33.88
N GLN A 79 5.35 -3.44 33.45
CA GLN A 79 6.18 -4.35 34.26
C GLN A 79 6.78 -3.66 35.49
N ILE A 80 7.18 -2.39 35.36
CA ILE A 80 7.67 -1.59 36.50
C ILE A 80 6.55 -1.40 37.53
N LEU A 81 5.36 -0.99 37.06
CA LEU A 81 4.21 -0.73 37.93
C LEU A 81 3.62 -2.00 38.59
N ALA A 82 3.81 -3.18 37.99
CA ALA A 82 3.35 -4.45 38.54
C ALA A 82 4.37 -5.12 39.48
N GLY A 83 5.57 -4.55 39.61
CA GLY A 83 6.67 -5.09 40.43
C GLY A 83 6.90 -4.36 41.75
N GLU A 84 6.05 -3.39 42.12
CA GLU A 84 6.00 -2.69 43.42
C GLU A 84 4.79 -3.12 44.25
#